data_AF-A0A1F9I327-F1
#
_entry.id   AF-A0A1F9I327-F1
#
_cell.length_a   1.000
_cell.length_b   1.000
_cell.length_c   1.000
_cell.angle_alpha   90.00
_cell.angle_beta   90.00
_cell.angle_gamma   90.00
#
_symmetry.space_group_name_H-M   'P 1'
#
loop_
_entity.id
_entity.type
_entity.pdbx_description
1 polymer ?
#
loop_
_entity_poly.entity_id
_entity_poly.type
_entity_poly.pdbx_seq_one_letter_code
_entity_poly.pdbx_strand_id
1 'polypeptide(L)' 'MITNAEQYQKAQEELHLLEDRLHRLQQSYPLGTKGFTKAGIRKMIARLHEELALYEGSQEIHQADPA' A
#
# COMPACT_ATOMS: atom_id res chain seq x y z
N MET A 1 -10.22 -4.56 -0.93
CA MET A 1 -9.85 -5.80 -0.22
C MET A 1 -9.33 -6.77 -1.26
N ILE A 2 -8.10 -7.22 -1.07
CA ILE A 2 -7.38 -8.11 -1.99
C ILE A 2 -7.80 -9.55 -1.72
N THR A 3 -8.24 -10.28 -2.75
CA THR A 3 -8.74 -11.65 -2.62
C THR A 3 -8.03 -12.66 -3.51
N ASN A 4 -7.17 -12.21 -4.41
CA ASN A 4 -6.43 -13.08 -5.32
C ASN A 4 -5.04 -12.50 -5.68
N ALA A 5 -4.21 -13.35 -6.29
CA ALA A 5 -2.84 -13.00 -6.63
C ALA A 5 -2.71 -11.85 -7.64
N GLU A 6 -3.65 -11.72 -8.59
CA GLU A 6 -3.64 -10.62 -9.56
C GLU A 6 -3.88 -9.27 -8.88
N GLN A 7 -4.85 -9.22 -7.96
CA GLN A 7 -5.13 -8.03 -7.15
C GLN A 7 -3.97 -7.71 -6.20
N TYR A 8 -3.33 -8.74 -5.64
CA TYR A 8 -2.16 -8.57 -4.79
C TYR A 8 -1.01 -7.92 -5.56
N GLN A 9 -0.70 -8.43 -6.75
CA GLN A 9 0.35 -7.85 -7.59
C GLN A 9 0.04 -6.41 -8.02
N LYS A 10 -1.21 -6.13 -8.44
CA LYS A 10 -1.64 -4.76 -8.75
C LYS A 10 -1.53 -3.82 -7.55
N ALA A 11 -1.87 -4.30 -6.35
CA ALA A 11 -1.75 -3.51 -5.13
C ALA A 11 -0.29 -3.21 -4.76
N GLN A 12 0.64 -4.14 -5.01
CA GLN A 12 2.08 -3.90 -4.86
C GLN A 12 2.59 -2.84 -5.85
N GLU A 13 2.18 -2.93 -7.11
CA GLU A 13 2.52 -1.93 -8.13
C GLU A 13 1.97 -0.53 -7.76
N GLU A 14 0.72 -0.46 -7.31
CA GLU A 14 0.10 0.79 -6.86
C GLU A 14 0.83 1.37 -5.63
N LEU A 15 1.19 0.52 -4.67
CA LEU A 15 1.94 0.94 -3.49
C LEU A 15 3.27 1.59 -3.89
N HIS A 16 4.03 0.94 -4.78
CA HIS A 16 5.30 1.47 -5.26
C HIS A 16 5.13 2.84 -5.93
N LEU A 17 4.12 3.00 -6.80
CA LEU A 17 3.84 4.27 -7.48
C LEU A 17 3.47 5.39 -6.49
N LEU A 18 2.71 5.07 -5.44
CA LEU A 18 2.31 6.04 -4.42
C LEU A 18 3.49 6.47 -3.54
N GLU A 19 4.36 5.55 -3.16
CA GLU A 19 5.60 5.85 -2.42
C GLU A 19 6.51 6.77 -3.23
N ASP A 20 6.71 6.45 -4.50
CA ASP A 20 7.47 7.25 -5.46
C ASP A 20 6.92 8.67 -5.60
N ARG A 21 5.59 8.77 -5.72
CA ARG A 21 4.91 10.05 -5.81
C ARG A 21 5.04 10.84 -4.51
N LEU A 22 4.95 10.19 -3.35
CA LEU A 22 5.16 10.83 -2.07
C LEU A 22 6.58 11.36 -1.93
N HIS A 23 7.57 10.56 -2.32
CA HIS A 23 8.98 10.93 -2.30
C HIS A 23 9.23 12.19 -3.14
N ARG A 24 8.74 12.22 -4.39
CA ARG A 24 8.83 13.41 -5.27
C ARG A 24 8.15 14.62 -4.63
N LEU A 25 6.95 14.46 -4.07
CA LEU A 25 6.23 15.56 -3.41
C LEU A 25 6.93 16.08 -2.15
N GLN A 26 7.63 15.22 -1.41
CA GLN A 26 8.42 15.63 -0.26
C GLN A 26 9.65 16.44 -0.68
N GLN A 27 10.29 16.09 -1.80
CA GLN A 27 11.40 16.86 -2.36
C GLN A 27 10.96 18.22 -2.91
N SER A 28 9.83 18.29 -3.63
CA SER A 28 9.36 19.54 -4.25
C SER A 28 8.77 20.54 -3.26
N TYR A 29 8.28 20.09 -2.10
CA TYR A 29 7.66 20.95 -1.10
C TYR A 29 8.27 20.66 0.27
N PRO A 30 9.15 21.52 0.81
CA PRO A 30 9.71 21.31 2.14
C PRO A 30 8.65 21.26 3.24
N LEU A 31 9.05 20.76 4.42
CA LEU A 31 8.19 20.61 5.59
C LEU A 31 7.48 21.94 5.93
N GLY A 32 6.15 21.91 6.08
CA GLY A 32 5.34 23.08 6.43
C GLY A 32 4.34 23.52 5.35
N THR A 33 4.47 23.07 4.10
CA THR A 33 3.45 23.33 3.07
C THR A 33 2.22 22.45 3.33
N LYS A 34 1.12 23.05 3.80
CA LYS A 34 -0.17 22.37 3.94
C LYS A 34 -0.71 22.05 2.54
N GLY A 35 -0.81 20.76 2.21
CA GLY A 35 -1.35 20.29 0.95
C GLY A 35 -2.08 18.97 1.11
N PHE A 36 -3.29 18.90 0.53
CA PHE A 36 -4.18 17.74 0.52
C PHE A 36 -3.51 16.48 -0.07
N THR A 37 -2.45 16.65 -0.86
CA THR A 37 -1.76 15.58 -1.61
C THR A 37 -0.89 14.67 -0.72
N LYS A 38 -0.07 15.20 0.19
CA LYS A 38 0.83 14.38 1.03
C LYS A 38 0.10 13.55 2.08
N ALA A 39 -0.96 14.11 2.66
CA ALA A 39 -1.77 13.40 3.66
C ALA A 39 -2.65 12.34 2.99
N GLY A 40 -3.26 12.64 1.84
CA GLY A 40 -4.04 11.68 1.07
C GLY A 40 -3.21 10.47 0.62
N ILE A 41 -2.03 10.72 0.03
CA ILE A 41 -1.14 9.64 -0.42
C ILE A 41 -0.70 8.75 0.74
N ARG A 42 -0.31 9.33 1.89
CA ARG A 42 0.03 8.53 3.09
C ARG A 42 -1.12 7.66 3.58
N LYS A 43 -2.37 8.16 3.53
CA LYS A 43 -3.55 7.36 3.88
C LYS A 43 -3.78 6.21 2.89
N MET A 44 -3.57 6.45 1.60
CA MET A 44 -3.69 5.40 0.57
C MET A 44 -2.62 4.33 0.75
N ILE A 45 -1.36 4.72 0.98
CA ILE A 45 -0.25 3.80 1.30
C ILE A 45 -0.60 2.94 2.52
N ALA A 46 -1.03 3.56 3.63
CA ALA A 46 -1.39 2.83 4.85
C ALA A 46 -2.51 1.80 4.61
N ARG A 47 -3.53 2.17 3.85
CA ARG A 47 -4.61 1.25 3.46
C ARG A 47 -4.10 0.07 2.62
N LEU A 48 -3.21 0.31 1.65
CA LEU A 48 -2.66 -0.77 0.82
C LEU A 48 -1.81 -1.74 1.64
N HIS A 49 -1.00 -1.24 2.58
CA HIS A 49 -0.27 -2.12 3.51
C HIS A 49 -1.22 -3.01 4.33
N GLU A 50 -2.32 -2.44 4.84
CA GLU A 50 -3.32 -3.21 5.58
C GLU A 50 -3.97 -4.29 4.69
N GLU A 51 -4.39 -3.95 3.47
CA GLU A 51 -5.00 -4.90 2.56
C GLU A 51 -4.02 -6.02 2.12
N LEU A 52 -2.73 -5.69 1.91
CA LEU A 52 -1.69 -6.66 1.57
C LEU A 52 -1.42 -7.62 2.75
N ALA A 53 -1.26 -7.09 3.96
CA ALA A 53 -1.03 -7.89 5.17
C ALA A 53 -2.19 -8.84 5.48
N LEU A 54 -3.44 -8.38 5.26
CA LEU A 54 -4.63 -9.24 5.42
C LEU A 54 -4.64 -10.40 4.42
N TYR A 55 -4.27 -10.14 3.16
CA TYR A 55 -4.17 -11.19 2.15
C TYR A 55 -3.06 -12.19 2.48
N GLU A 56 -1.86 -11.72 2.83
CA GLU A 56 -0.71 -12.56 3.21
C GLU A 56 -1.04 -13.47 4.39
N GLY A 57 -1.59 -12.91 5.48
CA GLY A 57 -2.01 -13.70 6.64
C GLY A 57 -3.11 -14.72 6.30
N SER A 58 -3.98 -14.43 5.32
CA SER A 58 -4.98 -15.40 4.85
C SER A 58 -4.37 -16.54 4.02
N GLN A 59 -3.29 -16.27 3.28
CA GLN A 59 -2.55 -17.31 2.54
C GLN A 59 -1.75 -18.21 3.47
N GLU A 60 -1.16 -17.67 4.54
CA GLU A 60 -0.45 -18.45 5.56
C GLU A 60 -1.37 -19.47 6.22
N ILE A 61 -2.61 -19.09 6.54
CA ILE A 61 -3.62 -20.01 7.11
C ILE A 61 -3.94 -21.15 6.13
N HIS A 62 -4.10 -20.87 4.84
CA HIS A 62 -4.37 -21.91 3.84
C HIS A 62 -3.17 -22.86 3.60
N GLN A 63 -1.94 -22.41 3.83
CA GLN A 63 -0.74 -23.26 3.70
C GLN A 63 -0.40 -24.05 4.97
N ALA A 64 -0.78 -23.54 6.14
CA ALA A 64 -0.52 -24.16 7.44
C ALA A 64 -1.51 -25.27 7.83
N ASP A 65 -2.48 -25.60 6.95
CA ASP A 65 -3.42 -26.70 7.13
C ASP A 65 -3.09 -27.89 6.21
N PRO A 66 -2.04 -28.69 6.49
CA PRO A 66 -1.90 -30.01 5.91
C PRO A 66 -2.70 -31.00 6.77
N ALA A 67 -3.83 -31.46 6.23
CA ALA A 67 -4.51 -32.66 6.72
C ALA A 67 -3.65 -33.92 6.55
#